data_AF-A0AAV7CZW5-F1
#
_entry.id   AF-A0AAV7CZW5-F1
#
_cell.length_a   1.000
_cell.length_b   1.000
_cell.length_c   1.000
_cell.angle_alpha   90.00
_cell.angle_beta   90.00
_cell.angle_gamma   90.00
#
_symmetry.space_group_name_H-M   'P 1'
#
loop_
_entity.id
_entity.type
_entity.pdbx_description
1 polymer ?
#
loop_
_entity_poly.entity_id
_entity_poly.type
_entity_poly.pdbx_seq_one_letter_code
_entity_poly.pdbx_strand_id
1 'polypeptide(L)'
;MMEALERGWLWAPGSLSVDDVYSMAKSLGSELQKLTEQYGPESVSGVVPQVVRVLELLEGFAGRERSPPEHELLIRAVQSMHLGREERPPADVEQKLLEAQRKEHDLQNQLSQLTEENQKLLVQLTETKSQGECAAREERDLMLKLKVVVDRQRDEIRSLTHEIQQKNRDTEALQEQLTRFMNMNEELRRKVAVVHTQLKSSLQRKTEVENLLQEKHKELDATLQRFSVAQGVPDKNMVSQKYFTMYFTG
;
A
#
# COMPACT_ATOMS: atom_id res chain seq x y z
N MET A 1 71.59 -29.45 -17.43
CA MET A 1 71.57 -29.58 -15.95
C MET A 1 70.12 -29.57 -15.45
N MET A 2 69.27 -30.46 -15.99
CA MET A 2 67.84 -30.63 -15.65
C MET A 2 67.47 -32.14 -15.74
N GLU A 3 68.42 -33.03 -15.45
CA GLU A 3 68.22 -34.51 -15.55
C GLU A 3 68.54 -35.25 -14.24
N ALA A 4 68.86 -34.53 -13.16
CA ALA A 4 69.20 -35.14 -11.87
C ALA A 4 68.03 -35.15 -10.86
N LEU A 5 67.00 -34.33 -11.06
CA LEU A 5 65.88 -34.19 -10.11
C LEU A 5 64.74 -35.20 -10.34
N GLU A 6 64.64 -35.80 -11.53
CA GLU A 6 63.54 -36.74 -11.86
C GLU A 6 63.79 -38.20 -11.44
N ARG A 7 64.97 -38.52 -10.88
CA ARG A 7 65.27 -39.88 -10.38
C ARG A 7 64.88 -40.14 -8.92
N GLY A 8 64.38 -39.14 -8.19
CA GLY A 8 64.08 -39.25 -6.75
C GLY A 8 62.69 -39.77 -6.38
N TRP A 9 61.75 -39.81 -7.35
CA TRP A 9 60.32 -40.03 -7.09
C TRP A 9 59.76 -41.30 -7.74
N LEU A 10 60.62 -42.26 -8.10
CA LEU A 10 60.22 -43.58 -8.62
C LEU A 10 60.26 -44.61 -7.49
N TRP A 11 59.17 -44.76 -6.74
CA TRP A 11 59.02 -45.83 -5.75
C TRP A 11 58.03 -46.87 -6.26
N ALA A 12 58.34 -48.15 -6.04
CA ALA A 12 57.37 -49.22 -6.25
C ALA A 12 56.24 -49.09 -5.21
N PRO A 13 54.97 -49.39 -5.56
CA PRO A 13 53.86 -49.27 -4.60
C PRO A 13 54.01 -50.37 -3.54
N GLY A 14 54.28 -49.99 -2.28
CA GLY A 14 54.17 -50.87 -1.12
C GLY A 14 55.43 -51.15 -0.29
N SER A 15 56.50 -50.35 -0.39
CA SER A 15 57.66 -50.50 0.50
C SER A 15 58.30 -49.15 0.87
N LEU A 16 57.49 -48.19 1.33
CA LEU A 16 57.99 -46.88 1.73
C LEU A 16 58.61 -46.99 3.13
N SER A 17 59.94 -46.90 3.25
CA SER A 17 60.61 -46.89 4.54
C SER A 17 60.53 -45.51 5.20
N VAL A 18 60.65 -45.47 6.53
CA VAL A 18 60.84 -44.22 7.28
C VAL A 18 62.04 -43.44 6.73
N ASP A 19 63.13 -44.12 6.37
CA ASP A 19 64.32 -43.49 5.77
C ASP A 19 64.03 -42.82 4.42
N ASP A 20 63.11 -43.37 3.63
CA ASP A 20 62.69 -42.80 2.35
C ASP A 20 61.87 -41.51 2.56
N VAL A 21 61.02 -41.49 3.60
CA VAL A 21 60.27 -40.30 4.01
C VAL A 21 61.19 -39.17 4.44
N TYR A 22 62.26 -39.46 5.19
CA TYR A 22 63.26 -38.47 5.56
C TYR A 22 64.05 -37.94 4.35
N SER A 23 64.38 -38.78 3.38
CA SER A 23 65.02 -38.36 2.12
C SER A 23 64.12 -37.41 1.30
N MET A 24 62.83 -37.74 1.20
CA MET A 24 61.82 -36.88 0.57
C MET A 24 61.70 -35.53 1.28
N ALA A 25 61.56 -35.54 2.61
CA ALA A 25 61.47 -34.33 3.42
C ALA A 25 62.68 -33.41 3.22
N LYS A 26 63.88 -33.98 3.11
CA LYS A 26 65.11 -33.23 2.85
C LYS A 26 65.13 -32.58 1.46
N SER A 27 64.70 -33.31 0.43
CA SER A 27 64.62 -32.77 -0.93
C SER A 27 63.55 -31.67 -1.05
N LEU A 28 62.35 -31.89 -0.51
CA LEU A 28 61.25 -30.93 -0.44
C LEU A 28 61.64 -29.67 0.35
N GLY A 29 62.29 -29.83 1.50
CA GLY A 29 62.79 -28.72 2.31
C GLY A 29 63.78 -27.85 1.55
N SER A 30 64.68 -28.46 0.77
CA SER A 30 65.64 -27.72 -0.04
C SER A 30 64.99 -26.92 -1.19
N GLU A 31 63.93 -27.44 -1.81
CA GLU A 31 63.18 -26.73 -2.86
C GLU A 31 62.29 -25.62 -2.28
N LEU A 32 61.62 -25.85 -1.14
CA LEU A 32 60.84 -24.83 -0.43
C LEU A 32 61.73 -23.69 0.08
N GLN A 33 62.96 -24.00 0.49
CA GLN A 33 63.94 -23.00 0.89
C GLN A 33 64.38 -22.13 -0.30
N LYS A 34 64.69 -22.72 -1.46
CA LYS A 34 64.97 -21.95 -2.70
C LYS A 34 63.80 -21.06 -3.10
N LEU A 35 62.56 -21.55 -2.95
CA LEU A 35 61.36 -20.78 -3.26
C LEU A 35 61.16 -19.61 -2.28
N THR A 36 61.48 -19.82 -1.00
CA THR A 36 61.48 -18.79 0.05
C THR A 36 62.53 -17.71 -0.21
N GLU A 37 63.72 -18.09 -0.66
CA GLU A 37 64.80 -17.16 -1.02
C GLU A 37 64.46 -16.31 -2.26
N GLN A 38 63.70 -16.84 -3.22
CA GLN A 38 63.36 -16.14 -4.46
C GLN A 38 62.09 -15.29 -4.38
N TYR A 39 61.06 -15.72 -3.64
CA TYR A 39 59.73 -15.09 -3.62
C TYR A 39 59.29 -14.63 -2.23
N GLY A 40 60.20 -14.67 -1.25
CA GLY A 40 59.94 -14.27 0.13
C GLY A 40 59.17 -15.32 0.95
N PRO A 41 59.24 -15.24 2.29
CA PRO A 41 58.67 -16.23 3.21
C PRO A 41 57.14 -16.30 3.20
N GLU A 42 56.47 -15.19 2.87
CA GLU A 42 55.00 -15.13 2.81
C GLU A 42 54.40 -16.02 1.72
N SER A 43 55.15 -16.28 0.64
CA SER A 43 54.70 -17.09 -0.49
C SER A 43 54.65 -18.59 -0.17
N VAL A 44 55.41 -19.04 0.84
CA VAL A 44 55.54 -20.47 1.21
C VAL A 44 54.92 -20.76 2.59
N SER A 45 54.69 -19.73 3.40
CA SER A 45 54.12 -19.77 4.76
C SER A 45 52.87 -20.65 4.89
N GLY A 46 51.94 -20.58 3.93
CA GLY A 46 50.71 -21.39 3.96
C GLY A 46 50.89 -22.87 3.53
N VAL A 47 51.96 -23.17 2.78
CA VAL A 47 52.20 -24.49 2.19
C VAL A 47 53.07 -25.36 3.09
N VAL A 48 54.03 -24.77 3.82
CA VAL A 48 54.91 -25.52 4.74
C VAL A 48 54.12 -26.37 5.75
N PRO A 49 53.09 -25.87 6.44
CA PRO A 49 52.32 -26.68 7.40
C PRO A 49 51.56 -27.84 6.74
N GLN A 50 51.14 -27.68 5.48
CA GLN A 50 50.46 -28.73 4.72
C GLN A 50 51.44 -29.83 4.30
N VAL A 51 52.65 -29.46 3.86
CA VAL A 51 53.71 -30.42 3.50
C VAL A 51 54.18 -31.19 4.73
N VAL A 52 54.36 -30.52 5.87
CA VAL A 52 54.69 -31.18 7.14
C VAL A 52 53.59 -32.16 7.54
N ARG A 53 52.31 -31.77 7.48
CA ARG A 53 51.19 -32.69 7.74
C ARG A 53 51.22 -33.93 6.84
N VAL A 54 51.52 -33.77 5.56
CA VAL A 54 51.60 -34.90 4.62
C VAL A 54 52.79 -35.81 4.94
N LEU A 55 53.97 -35.25 5.27
CA LEU A 55 55.14 -36.02 5.68
C LEU A 55 54.92 -36.75 7.02
N GLU A 56 54.24 -36.13 7.99
CA GLU A 56 53.83 -36.76 9.24
C GLU A 56 52.88 -37.94 9.01
N LEU A 57 51.91 -37.79 8.10
CA LEU A 57 51.02 -38.90 7.72
C LEU A 57 51.81 -40.03 7.06
N LEU A 58 52.72 -39.72 6.13
CA LEU A 58 53.56 -40.71 5.46
C LEU A 58 54.51 -41.42 6.42
N GLU A 59 55.11 -40.72 7.38
CA GLU A 59 55.90 -41.32 8.47
C GLU A 59 55.02 -42.23 9.34
N GLY A 60 53.79 -41.81 9.64
CA GLY A 60 52.79 -42.61 10.33
C GLY A 60 52.40 -43.88 9.57
N PHE A 61 52.35 -43.85 8.23
CA PHE A 61 52.09 -45.03 7.39
C PHE A 61 53.33 -45.95 7.29
N ALA A 62 54.51 -45.39 7.03
CA ALA A 62 55.77 -46.12 6.92
C ALA A 62 56.21 -46.75 8.27
N GLY A 63 55.92 -46.08 9.38
CA GLY A 63 56.18 -46.58 10.74
C GLY A 63 55.22 -47.69 11.18
N ARG A 64 54.03 -47.78 10.57
CA ARG A 64 53.00 -48.77 10.93
C ARG A 64 53.22 -50.14 10.28
N GLU A 65 53.97 -50.21 9.18
CA GLU A 65 54.35 -51.48 8.53
C GLU A 65 55.37 -52.30 9.33
N ARG A 66 55.92 -51.75 10.44
CA ARG A 66 56.71 -52.51 11.41
C ARG A 66 55.96 -52.75 12.72
N SER A 67 54.72 -53.21 12.61
CA SER A 67 54.12 -54.03 13.68
C SER A 67 54.97 -55.31 13.83
N PRO A 68 55.46 -55.69 15.02
CA PRO A 68 55.91 -57.05 15.24
C PRO A 68 54.77 -57.99 14.84
N PRO A 69 55.02 -59.12 14.16
CA PRO A 69 53.95 -60.01 13.72
C PRO A 69 53.05 -60.29 14.92
N GLU A 70 51.74 -60.03 14.80
CA GLU A 70 50.78 -60.05 15.93
C GLU A 70 50.95 -61.27 16.83
N HIS A 71 51.42 -62.38 16.26
CA HIS A 71 51.78 -63.61 16.96
C HIS A 71 52.82 -63.43 18.09
N GLU A 72 53.83 -62.56 17.97
CA GLU A 72 54.88 -62.37 18.99
C GLU A 72 54.39 -61.47 20.13
N LEU A 73 53.59 -60.44 19.81
CA LEU A 73 52.93 -59.61 20.81
C LEU A 73 51.84 -60.39 21.54
N LEU A 74 51.08 -61.24 20.83
CA LEU A 74 50.14 -62.19 21.42
C LEU A 74 50.87 -63.20 22.31
N ILE A 75 52.00 -63.77 21.88
CA ILE A 75 52.80 -64.70 22.69
C ILE A 75 53.35 -64.02 23.94
N ARG A 76 53.87 -62.79 23.81
CA ARG A 76 54.42 -62.04 24.96
C ARG A 76 53.32 -61.58 25.92
N ALA A 77 52.18 -61.13 25.39
CA ALA A 77 51.00 -60.77 26.17
C ALA A 77 50.40 -61.99 26.89
N VAL A 78 50.31 -63.14 26.20
CA VAL A 78 49.87 -64.41 26.78
C VAL A 78 50.86 -64.90 27.83
N GLN A 79 52.17 -64.81 27.61
CA GLN A 79 53.19 -65.18 28.60
C GLN A 79 53.17 -64.26 29.83
N SER A 80 52.96 -62.95 29.65
CA SER A 80 52.77 -62.03 30.79
C SER A 80 51.46 -62.27 31.54
N MET A 81 50.39 -62.68 30.84
CA MET A 81 49.11 -63.03 31.45
C MET A 81 49.16 -64.39 32.19
N HIS A 82 50.00 -65.33 31.75
CA HIS A 82 50.19 -66.62 32.42
C HIS A 82 51.09 -66.53 33.66
N LEU A 83 52.01 -65.56 33.73
CA LEU A 83 52.84 -65.32 34.92
C LEU A 83 52.22 -64.34 35.92
N GLY A 84 51.21 -63.57 35.51
CA GLY A 84 50.48 -62.60 36.36
C GLY A 84 49.12 -63.08 36.87
N ARG A 85 48.74 -64.34 36.66
CA ARG A 85 47.44 -64.86 37.13
C ARG A 85 47.54 -65.39 38.55
N GLU A 86 47.59 -64.49 39.53
CA GLU A 86 46.94 -64.69 40.83
C GLU A 86 46.83 -63.39 41.65
N GLU A 87 46.42 -62.29 41.04
CA GLU A 87 45.72 -61.26 41.81
C GLU A 87 44.25 -61.35 41.44
N ARG A 88 43.43 -61.85 42.37
CA ARG A 88 42.04 -61.39 42.42
C ARG A 88 42.12 -59.87 42.34
N PRO A 89 41.39 -59.21 41.43
CA PRO A 89 41.39 -57.76 41.42
C PRO A 89 41.17 -57.30 42.86
N PRO A 90 41.96 -56.35 43.39
CA PRO A 90 41.71 -55.81 44.72
C PRO A 90 40.22 -55.46 44.76
N ALA A 91 39.49 -55.85 45.81
CA ALA A 91 38.05 -55.61 45.89
C ALA A 91 37.69 -54.14 45.56
N ASP A 92 38.61 -53.22 45.86
CA ASP A 92 38.58 -51.80 45.48
C ASP A 92 38.50 -51.51 43.97
N VAL A 93 39.16 -52.29 43.11
CA VAL A 93 39.16 -52.10 41.64
C VAL A 93 37.87 -52.62 41.04
N GLU A 94 37.39 -53.78 41.49
CA GLU A 94 36.12 -54.37 41.04
C GLU A 94 34.94 -53.49 41.50
N GLN A 95 35.01 -52.97 42.72
CA GLN A 95 34.04 -52.00 43.23
C GLN A 95 34.05 -50.68 42.44
N LYS A 96 35.21 -50.12 42.11
CA LYS A 96 35.34 -48.92 41.27
C LYS A 96 34.82 -49.14 39.85
N LEU A 97 34.99 -50.33 39.26
CA LEU A 97 34.45 -50.67 37.94
C LEU A 97 32.92 -50.71 37.96
N LEU A 98 32.33 -51.33 38.99
CA LEU A 98 30.88 -51.36 39.20
C LEU A 98 30.32 -49.94 39.42
N GLU A 99 31.03 -49.10 40.17
CA GLU A 99 30.67 -47.69 40.35
C GLU A 99 30.78 -46.89 39.04
N ALA A 100 31.79 -47.14 38.22
CA ALA A 100 31.94 -46.51 36.91
C ALA A 100 30.83 -46.94 35.94
N GLN A 101 30.47 -48.23 35.91
CA GLN A 101 29.35 -48.73 35.12
C GLN A 101 28.01 -48.13 35.57
N ARG A 102 27.79 -47.96 36.88
CA ARG A 102 26.58 -47.28 37.38
C ARG A 102 26.53 -45.83 36.91
N LYS A 103 27.63 -45.09 37.04
CA LYS A 103 27.73 -43.70 36.56
C LYS A 103 27.55 -43.60 35.05
N GLU A 104 28.11 -44.53 34.28
CA GLU A 104 27.92 -44.59 32.84
C GLU A 104 26.44 -44.82 32.49
N HIS A 105 25.77 -45.74 33.18
CA HIS A 105 24.35 -45.98 33.00
C HIS A 105 23.49 -44.75 33.37
N ASP A 106 23.83 -44.06 34.46
CA ASP A 106 23.15 -42.82 34.87
C ASP A 106 23.33 -41.72 33.83
N LEU A 107 24.54 -41.55 33.29
CA LEU A 107 24.83 -40.60 32.22
C LEU A 107 24.12 -40.97 30.91
N GLN A 108 24.04 -42.25 30.56
CA GLN A 108 23.26 -42.74 29.41
C GLN A 108 21.77 -42.43 29.58
N ASN A 109 21.22 -42.60 30.77
CA ASN A 109 19.84 -42.26 31.09
C ASN A 109 19.59 -40.74 31.05
N GLN A 110 20.54 -39.93 31.49
CA GLN A 110 20.43 -38.47 31.37
C GLN A 110 20.52 -38.03 29.90
N LEU A 111 21.41 -38.62 29.11
CA LEU A 111 21.51 -38.34 27.68
C LEU A 111 20.23 -38.74 26.95
N SER A 112 19.65 -39.90 27.24
CA SER A 112 18.38 -40.32 26.62
C SER A 112 17.25 -39.35 26.97
N GLN A 113 17.11 -38.96 28.25
CA GLN A 113 16.13 -37.95 28.68
C GLN A 113 16.33 -36.61 27.96
N LEU A 114 17.56 -36.10 27.92
CA LEU A 114 17.87 -34.84 27.22
C LEU A 114 17.64 -34.93 25.71
N THR A 115 17.86 -36.10 25.10
CA THR A 115 17.56 -36.30 23.67
C THR A 115 16.07 -36.33 23.40
N GLU A 116 15.27 -36.98 24.26
CA GLU A 116 13.81 -36.95 24.18
C GLU A 116 13.25 -35.54 24.40
N GLU A 117 13.79 -34.80 25.37
CA GLU A 117 13.43 -33.41 25.63
C GLU A 117 13.79 -32.51 24.44
N ASN A 118 14.98 -32.63 23.87
CA ASN A 118 15.35 -31.89 22.67
C ASN A 118 14.44 -32.23 21.47
N GLN A 119 14.06 -33.50 21.30
CA GLN A 119 13.11 -33.89 20.25
C GLN A 119 11.73 -33.24 20.49
N LYS A 120 11.21 -33.28 21.73
CA LYS A 120 9.94 -32.61 22.09
C LYS A 120 10.00 -31.11 21.85
N LEU A 121 11.08 -30.45 22.25
CA LEU A 121 11.29 -29.01 22.03
C LEU A 121 11.39 -28.67 20.53
N LEU A 122 12.06 -29.51 19.73
CA LEU A 122 12.11 -29.33 18.28
C LEU A 122 10.72 -29.44 17.65
N VAL A 123 9.92 -30.44 18.05
CA VAL A 123 8.53 -30.60 17.59
C VAL A 123 7.71 -29.36 17.95
N GLN A 124 7.75 -28.90 19.21
CA GLN A 124 7.05 -27.69 19.64
C GLN A 124 7.51 -26.43 18.89
N LEU A 125 8.82 -26.30 18.60
CA LEU A 125 9.34 -25.19 17.82
C LEU A 125 8.84 -25.23 16.37
N THR A 126 8.73 -26.40 15.76
CA THR A 126 8.18 -26.54 14.40
C THR A 126 6.68 -26.26 14.36
N GLU A 127 5.93 -26.73 15.36
CA GLU A 127 4.50 -26.46 15.49
C GLU A 127 4.23 -24.97 15.68
N THR A 128 4.91 -24.31 16.62
CA THR A 128 4.77 -22.87 16.86
C THR A 128 5.14 -22.03 15.64
N LYS A 129 6.21 -22.41 14.89
CA LYS A 129 6.54 -21.78 13.61
C LYS A 129 5.42 -21.93 12.59
N SER A 130 4.90 -23.14 12.41
CA SER A 130 3.82 -23.41 11.43
C SER A 130 2.51 -22.69 11.80
N GLN A 131 2.17 -22.60 13.08
CA GLN A 131 1.02 -21.86 13.57
C GLN A 131 1.18 -20.35 13.32
N GLY A 132 2.37 -19.81 13.58
CA GLY A 132 2.69 -18.41 13.26
C GLY A 132 2.60 -18.11 11.76
N GLU A 133 3.07 -19.01 10.90
CA GLU A 133 2.93 -18.89 9.45
C GLU A 133 1.47 -18.96 8.99
N CYS A 134 0.66 -19.84 9.61
CA CYS A 134 -0.78 -19.94 9.33
C CYS A 134 -1.51 -18.65 9.71
N ALA A 135 -1.29 -18.14 10.93
CA ALA A 135 -1.87 -16.88 11.40
C ALA A 135 -1.47 -15.69 10.49
N ALA A 136 -0.20 -15.63 10.08
CA ALA A 136 0.27 -14.59 9.15
C ALA A 136 -0.38 -14.70 7.76
N ARG A 137 -0.76 -15.89 7.30
CA ARG A 137 -1.51 -16.06 6.04
C ARG A 137 -2.95 -15.56 6.19
N GLU A 138 -3.62 -15.93 7.27
CA GLU A 138 -4.99 -15.49 7.57
C GLU A 138 -5.07 -13.96 7.69
N GLU A 139 -4.09 -13.33 8.34
CA GLU A 139 -4.00 -11.87 8.44
C GLU A 139 -3.82 -11.21 7.06
N ARG A 140 -2.96 -11.76 6.19
CA ARG A 140 -2.80 -11.27 4.82
C ARG A 140 -4.09 -11.40 4.02
N ASP A 141 -4.79 -12.53 4.12
CA ASP A 141 -6.06 -12.74 3.43
C ASP A 141 -7.14 -11.77 3.92
N LEU A 142 -7.20 -11.53 5.23
CA LEU A 142 -8.09 -10.53 5.82
C LEU A 142 -7.74 -9.12 5.30
N MET A 143 -6.46 -8.78 5.25
CA MET A 143 -6.00 -7.48 4.75
C MET A 143 -6.31 -7.29 3.26
N LEU A 144 -6.19 -8.34 2.45
CA LEU A 144 -6.61 -8.30 1.03
C LEU A 144 -8.12 -8.08 0.89
N LYS A 145 -8.94 -8.78 1.69
CA LYS A 145 -10.40 -8.56 1.72
C LYS A 145 -10.74 -7.13 2.14
N LEU A 146 -10.09 -6.62 3.18
CA LEU A 146 -10.30 -5.25 3.65
C LEU A 146 -9.88 -4.23 2.58
N LYS A 147 -8.75 -4.45 1.89
CA LYS A 147 -8.31 -3.61 0.78
C LYS A 147 -9.37 -3.53 -0.31
N VAL A 148 -9.95 -4.66 -0.73
CA VAL A 148 -11.01 -4.68 -1.74
C VAL A 148 -12.22 -3.85 -1.30
N VAL A 149 -12.65 -3.98 -0.04
CA VAL A 149 -13.76 -3.19 0.49
C VAL A 149 -13.43 -1.70 0.52
N VAL A 150 -12.24 -1.34 0.98
CA VAL A 150 -11.77 0.06 1.03
C VAL A 150 -11.69 0.65 -0.38
N ASP A 151 -11.17 -0.10 -1.36
CA ASP A 151 -11.07 0.36 -2.74
C ASP A 151 -12.47 0.55 -3.36
N ARG A 152 -13.41 -0.37 -3.08
CA ARG A 152 -14.81 -0.21 -3.47
C ARG A 152 -15.47 1.02 -2.85
N GLN A 153 -15.25 1.25 -1.55
CA GLN A 153 -15.77 2.43 -0.85
C GLN A 153 -15.18 3.73 -1.42
N ARG A 154 -13.89 3.74 -1.77
CA ARG A 154 -13.26 4.89 -2.43
C ARG A 154 -13.89 5.17 -3.80
N ASP A 155 -14.15 4.13 -4.59
CA ASP A 155 -14.84 4.27 -5.88
C ASP A 155 -16.27 4.80 -5.70
N GLU A 156 -17.00 4.30 -4.72
CA GLU A 156 -18.35 4.77 -4.39
C GLU A 156 -18.34 6.23 -3.96
N ILE A 157 -17.41 6.65 -3.08
CA ILE A 157 -17.25 8.05 -2.68
C ILE A 157 -16.92 8.93 -3.89
N ARG A 158 -16.05 8.47 -4.81
CA ARG A 158 -15.73 9.21 -6.04
C ARG A 158 -16.96 9.38 -6.94
N SER A 159 -17.74 8.31 -7.11
CA SER A 159 -18.98 8.34 -7.89
C SER A 159 -20.00 9.29 -7.29
N LEU A 160 -20.28 9.17 -5.99
CA LEU A 160 -21.21 10.05 -5.27
C LEU A 160 -20.75 11.51 -5.30
N THR A 161 -19.46 11.77 -5.18
CA THR A 161 -18.90 13.13 -5.30
C THR A 161 -19.20 13.72 -6.68
N HIS A 162 -19.03 12.93 -7.74
CA HIS A 162 -19.33 13.38 -9.10
C HIS A 162 -20.82 13.63 -9.31
N GLU A 163 -21.68 12.77 -8.77
CA GLU A 163 -23.14 12.94 -8.82
C GLU A 163 -23.58 14.22 -8.08
N ILE A 164 -23.06 14.45 -6.87
CA ILE A 164 -23.34 15.68 -6.09
C ILE A 164 -22.90 16.92 -6.87
N GLN A 165 -21.71 16.89 -7.47
CA GLN A 165 -21.23 18.00 -8.30
C GLN A 165 -22.16 18.24 -9.50
N GLN A 166 -22.65 17.19 -10.16
CA GLN A 166 -23.58 17.34 -11.27
C GLN A 166 -24.91 17.95 -10.82
N LYS A 167 -25.48 17.45 -9.71
CA LYS A 167 -26.70 18.01 -9.12
C LYS A 167 -26.53 19.48 -8.73
N ASN A 168 -25.37 19.85 -8.18
CA ASN A 168 -25.08 21.24 -7.85
C ASN A 168 -25.09 22.14 -9.11
N ARG A 169 -24.43 21.71 -10.19
CA ARG A 169 -24.46 22.45 -11.48
C ARG A 169 -25.89 22.62 -12.00
N ASP A 170 -26.70 21.56 -11.92
CA ASP A 170 -28.11 21.63 -12.33
C ASP A 170 -28.90 22.62 -11.45
N THR A 171 -28.67 22.61 -10.13
CA THR A 171 -29.31 23.58 -9.22
C THR A 171 -28.87 25.01 -9.46
N GLU A 172 -27.60 25.26 -9.74
CA GLU A 172 -27.07 26.57 -10.11
C GLU A 172 -27.71 27.08 -11.40
N ALA A 173 -27.80 26.22 -12.43
CA ALA A 173 -28.45 26.56 -13.69
C ALA A 173 -29.95 26.90 -13.51
N LEU A 174 -30.66 26.15 -12.67
CA LEU A 174 -32.07 26.44 -12.35
C LEU A 174 -32.22 27.74 -11.55
N GLN A 175 -31.30 28.03 -10.62
CA GLN A 175 -31.27 29.29 -9.88
C GLN A 175 -31.07 30.48 -10.83
N GLU A 176 -30.14 30.39 -11.78
CA GLU A 176 -29.96 31.44 -12.79
C GLU A 176 -31.22 31.66 -13.63
N GLN A 177 -31.89 30.58 -14.05
CA GLN A 177 -33.14 30.68 -14.79
C GLN A 177 -34.23 31.37 -13.95
N LEU A 178 -34.36 31.02 -12.68
CA LEU A 178 -35.30 31.67 -11.76
C LEU A 178 -35.01 33.17 -11.64
N THR A 179 -33.75 33.57 -11.45
CA THR A 179 -33.36 34.98 -11.41
C THR A 179 -33.72 35.71 -12.70
N ARG A 180 -33.50 35.10 -13.87
CA ARG A 180 -33.91 35.66 -15.17
C ARG A 180 -35.43 35.85 -15.25
N PHE A 181 -36.21 34.86 -14.80
CA PHE A 181 -37.68 34.96 -14.77
C PHE A 181 -38.18 36.03 -13.79
N MET A 182 -37.55 36.17 -12.63
CA MET A 182 -37.88 37.23 -11.67
C MET A 182 -37.66 38.61 -12.29
N ASN A 183 -36.51 38.83 -12.92
CA ASN A 183 -36.20 40.09 -13.60
C ASN A 183 -37.22 40.41 -14.70
N MET A 184 -37.60 39.40 -15.51
CA MET A 184 -38.64 39.54 -16.53
C MET A 184 -40.00 39.86 -15.91
N ASN A 185 -40.37 39.21 -14.80
CA ASN A 185 -41.63 39.46 -14.11
C ASN A 185 -41.71 40.90 -13.59
N GLU A 186 -40.64 41.38 -12.97
CA GLU A 186 -40.54 42.78 -12.54
C GLU A 186 -40.63 43.76 -13.71
N GLU A 187 -39.96 43.47 -14.83
CA GLU A 187 -40.04 44.29 -16.03
C GLU A 187 -41.47 44.34 -16.58
N LEU A 188 -42.17 43.22 -16.61
CA LEU A 188 -43.58 43.17 -17.02
C LEU A 188 -44.47 43.96 -16.05
N ARG A 189 -44.27 43.83 -14.74
CA ARG A 189 -45.00 44.64 -13.74
C ARG A 189 -44.77 46.14 -13.95
N ARG A 190 -43.51 46.55 -14.23
CA ARG A 190 -43.16 47.94 -14.57
C ARG A 190 -43.86 48.39 -15.86
N LYS A 191 -43.86 47.58 -16.92
CA LYS A 191 -44.56 47.86 -18.18
C LYS A 191 -46.06 48.04 -17.96
N VAL A 192 -46.70 47.15 -17.22
CA VAL A 192 -48.13 47.25 -16.88
C VAL A 192 -48.40 48.53 -16.09
N ALA A 193 -47.57 48.88 -15.11
CA ALA A 193 -47.73 50.12 -14.34
C ALA A 193 -47.66 51.36 -15.26
N VAL A 194 -46.67 51.44 -16.15
CA VAL A 194 -46.54 52.54 -17.12
C VAL A 194 -47.77 52.64 -18.02
N VAL A 195 -48.19 51.53 -18.65
CA VAL A 195 -49.38 51.50 -19.51
C VAL A 195 -50.64 51.90 -18.74
N HIS A 196 -50.78 51.46 -17.50
CA HIS A 196 -51.89 51.84 -16.64
C HIS A 196 -51.92 53.36 -16.36
N THR A 197 -50.77 53.96 -16.03
CA THR A 197 -50.68 55.42 -15.85
C THR A 197 -50.99 56.20 -17.12
N GLN A 198 -50.51 55.71 -18.28
CA GLN A 198 -50.81 56.31 -19.58
C GLN A 198 -52.31 56.24 -19.88
N LEU A 199 -52.94 55.08 -19.68
CA LEU A 199 -54.38 54.88 -19.86
C LEU A 199 -55.19 55.85 -18.98
N LYS A 200 -54.84 55.95 -17.68
CA LYS A 200 -55.51 56.87 -16.75
C LYS A 200 -55.40 58.32 -17.21
N SER A 201 -54.22 58.76 -17.65
CA SER A 201 -54.02 60.11 -18.18
C SER A 201 -54.81 60.37 -19.47
N SER A 202 -54.93 59.36 -20.35
CA SER A 202 -55.69 59.48 -21.59
C SER A 202 -57.20 59.55 -21.33
N LEU A 203 -57.69 58.79 -20.33
CA LEU A 203 -59.08 58.88 -19.88
C LEU A 203 -59.38 60.25 -19.28
N GLN A 204 -58.49 60.80 -18.44
CA GLN A 204 -58.65 62.15 -17.88
C GLN A 204 -58.76 63.21 -18.99
N ARG A 205 -57.82 63.22 -19.95
CA ARG A 205 -57.88 64.13 -21.10
C ARG A 205 -59.17 63.95 -21.92
N LYS A 206 -59.62 62.71 -22.13
CA LYS A 206 -60.89 62.43 -22.83
C LYS A 206 -62.07 63.08 -22.08
N THR A 207 -62.14 62.89 -20.77
CA THR A 207 -63.22 63.49 -19.95
C THR A 207 -63.17 65.01 -19.93
N GLU A 208 -61.98 65.61 -19.92
CA GLU A 208 -61.80 67.07 -20.04
C GLU A 208 -62.35 67.59 -21.37
N VAL A 209 -62.01 66.92 -22.48
CA VAL A 209 -62.52 67.28 -23.81
C VAL A 209 -64.04 67.07 -23.91
N GLU A 210 -64.58 65.97 -23.38
CA GLU A 210 -66.02 65.73 -23.33
C GLU A 210 -66.76 66.83 -22.55
N ASN A 211 -66.20 67.28 -21.42
CA ASN A 211 -66.77 68.38 -20.64
C ASN A 211 -66.73 69.71 -21.41
N LEU A 212 -65.62 70.04 -22.07
CA LEU A 212 -65.50 71.25 -22.90
C LEU A 212 -66.50 71.22 -24.07
N LEU A 213 -66.67 70.07 -24.71
CA LEU A 213 -67.67 69.90 -25.77
C LEU A 213 -69.09 70.09 -25.25
N GLN A 214 -69.43 69.56 -24.07
CA GLN A 214 -70.73 69.77 -23.44
C GLN A 214 -70.97 71.25 -23.08
N GLU A 215 -69.95 71.94 -22.56
CA GLU A 215 -70.03 73.37 -22.26
C GLU A 215 -70.27 74.18 -23.54
N LYS A 216 -69.53 73.90 -24.62
CA LYS A 216 -69.75 74.53 -25.92
C LYS A 216 -71.13 74.24 -26.51
N HIS A 217 -71.66 73.03 -26.34
CA HIS A 217 -73.01 72.71 -26.76
C HIS A 217 -74.06 73.54 -25.99
N LYS A 218 -73.93 73.65 -24.67
CA LYS A 218 -74.80 74.50 -23.83
C LYS A 218 -74.72 75.98 -24.22
N GLU A 219 -73.52 76.50 -24.48
CA GLU A 219 -73.33 77.87 -24.98
C GLU A 219 -74.07 78.06 -26.32
N LEU A 220 -73.92 77.12 -27.25
CA LEU A 220 -74.54 77.16 -28.57
C LEU A 220 -76.07 77.13 -28.44
N ASP A 221 -76.63 76.23 -27.63
CA ASP A 221 -78.06 76.17 -27.34
C ASP A 221 -78.58 77.47 -26.72
N ALA A 222 -77.83 78.05 -25.77
CA ALA A 222 -78.18 79.33 -25.17
C ALA A 222 -78.15 80.47 -26.21
N THR A 223 -77.19 80.48 -27.13
CA THR A 223 -77.16 81.46 -28.23
C THR A 223 -78.33 81.26 -29.21
N LEU A 224 -78.69 80.01 -29.53
CA LEU A 224 -79.86 79.71 -30.36
C LEU A 224 -81.17 80.14 -29.70
N GLN A 225 -81.32 79.93 -28.39
CA GLN A 225 -82.47 80.42 -27.62
C GLN A 225 -82.53 81.95 -27.61
N ARG A 226 -81.40 82.64 -27.42
CA ARG A 226 -81.35 84.10 -27.51
C ARG A 226 -81.72 84.60 -28.90
N PHE A 227 -81.26 83.92 -29.94
CA PHE A 227 -81.59 84.24 -31.32
C PHE A 227 -83.09 84.02 -31.61
N SER A 228 -83.70 82.94 -31.12
CA SER A 228 -85.14 82.69 -31.29
C SER A 228 -86.00 83.70 -30.53
N VAL A 229 -85.58 84.11 -29.33
CA VAL A 229 -86.24 85.18 -28.56
C VAL A 229 -86.07 86.54 -29.24
N ALA A 230 -84.91 86.84 -29.82
CA ALA A 230 -84.68 88.04 -30.63
C ALA A 230 -85.47 88.02 -31.94
N GLN A 231 -85.72 86.84 -32.51
CA GLN A 231 -86.64 86.60 -33.62
C GLN A 231 -88.10 86.39 -33.17
N GLY A 232 -88.41 86.69 -31.90
CA GLY A 232 -89.76 86.75 -31.36
C GLY A 232 -90.68 87.48 -32.33
N VAL A 233 -91.51 86.67 -32.98
CA VAL A 233 -92.58 87.03 -33.91
C VAL A 233 -93.35 88.25 -33.38
N PRO A 234 -93.61 89.29 -34.20
CA PRO A 234 -94.57 90.32 -33.83
C PRO A 234 -95.91 89.65 -33.57
N ASP A 235 -96.41 89.83 -32.36
CA ASP A 235 -97.65 89.28 -31.84
C ASP A 235 -98.77 89.34 -32.89
N LYS A 236 -99.20 88.17 -33.42
CA LYS A 236 -100.33 88.10 -34.37
C LYS A 236 -101.63 88.61 -33.73
N ASN A 237 -101.68 88.77 -32.40
CA ASN A 237 -102.81 89.37 -31.71
C ASN A 237 -102.82 90.92 -31.71
N MET A 238 -101.73 91.60 -32.05
CA MET A 238 -101.77 93.06 -32.29
C MET A 238 -102.33 93.43 -33.67
N VAL A 239 -102.30 92.51 -34.64
CA VAL A 239 -102.82 92.77 -35.98
C VAL A 239 -104.36 92.64 -35.99
N SER A 240 -104.94 91.70 -35.24
CA SER A 240 -106.40 91.54 -35.16
C SER A 240 -107.12 92.68 -34.42
N GLN A 241 -106.49 93.35 -33.45
CA GLN A 241 -107.11 94.52 -32.79
C GLN A 241 -107.14 95.77 -33.68
N LYS A 242 -106.16 95.97 -34.58
CA LYS A 242 -106.14 97.10 -35.52
C LYS A 242 -107.20 97.00 -36.63
N TYR A 243 -107.56 95.79 -37.05
CA TYR A 243 -108.66 95.59 -37.99
C TYR A 243 -110.04 95.67 -37.30
N PHE A 244 -110.15 95.30 -36.03
CA PHE A 244 -111.43 95.38 -35.32
C PHE A 244 -111.86 96.84 -35.02
N THR A 245 -110.93 97.77 -34.78
CA THR A 245 -111.30 99.19 -34.53
C THR A 245 -111.67 99.97 -35.80
N MET A 246 -111.30 99.48 -36.98
CA MET A 246 -111.59 100.18 -38.24
C MET A 246 -112.97 99.85 -38.84
N TYR A 247 -113.67 98.82 -38.31
CA TYR A 247 -115.00 98.39 -38.80
C TYR A 247 -116.14 98.54 -37.78
N PHE A 248 -115.90 99.11 -36.59
CA PHE A 248 -116.92 99.33 -35.55
C PHE A 248 -116.95 100.79 -35.04
N THR A 249 -116.70 101.73 -35.94
CA THR A 249 -117.22 103.12 -35.85
C THR A 249 -118.09 103.35 -37.08
N GLY A 250 -119.37 103.04 -36.92
CA GLY A 250 -120.45 103.21 -37.89
C GLY A 250 -121.77 103.02 -37.18
#